data_AF-A0A9D9DM30-F1
#
_entry.id   AF-A0A9D9DM30-F1
#
_cell.length_a   1.000
_cell.length_b   1.000
_cell.length_c   1.000
_cell.angle_alpha   90.00
_cell.angle_beta   90.00
_cell.angle_gamma   90.00
#
_symmetry.space_group_name_H-M   'P 1'
#
loop_
_entity.id
_entity.type
_entity.pdbx_description
1 polymer ?
#
loop_
_entity_poly.entity_id
_entity_poly.type
_entity_poly.pdbx_seq_one_letter_code
_entity_poly.pdbx_strand_id
1 'polypeptide(L)'
;MKKKLKTLFSNLCCSVCKTGFDEDSIIIKREEAGLSVVNLVCKSCGKNFGIAFLGFSNIEVKNDSDLAFEVQEGPEPISYDDVIEAHRFIKNLDEHWADHLPKS
;
A
#
# COMPACT_ATOMS: atom_id res chain seq x y z
N MET A 1 -7.63 0.05 -18.53
CA MET A 1 -8.70 -0.20 -17.55
C MET A 1 -8.80 -1.66 -17.11
N LYS A 2 -8.82 -2.63 -18.03
CA LYS A 2 -8.84 -4.08 -17.72
C LYS A 2 -7.79 -4.52 -16.68
N LYS A 3 -6.52 -4.15 -16.85
CA LYS A 3 -5.45 -4.42 -15.86
C LYS A 3 -5.77 -3.88 -14.45
N LYS A 4 -6.33 -2.67 -14.33
CA LYS A 4 -6.68 -2.06 -13.03
C LYS A 4 -7.82 -2.81 -12.34
N LEU A 5 -8.83 -3.21 -13.11
CA LEU A 5 -9.93 -4.05 -12.61
C LEU A 5 -9.40 -5.41 -12.15
N LYS A 6 -8.55 -6.05 -12.95
CA LYS A 6 -7.91 -7.31 -12.55
C LYS A 6 -7.18 -7.19 -11.21
N THR A 7 -6.41 -6.11 -11.00
CA THR A 7 -5.71 -5.87 -9.73
C THR A 7 -6.67 -5.59 -8.57
N LEU A 8 -7.73 -4.81 -8.77
CA LEU A 8 -8.70 -4.51 -7.71
C LEU A 8 -9.47 -5.75 -7.23
N PHE A 9 -9.71 -6.70 -8.13
CA PHE A 9 -10.53 -7.89 -7.85
C PHE A 9 -9.72 -9.19 -7.72
N SER A 10 -8.39 -9.15 -7.82
CA SER A 10 -7.52 -10.34 -7.76
C SER A 10 -7.62 -11.12 -6.44
N ASN A 11 -7.88 -10.41 -5.35
CA ASN A 11 -7.99 -10.97 -4.00
C ASN A 11 -9.45 -11.15 -3.55
N LEU A 12 -10.41 -11.03 -4.47
CA LEU A 12 -11.84 -11.16 -4.17
C LEU A 12 -12.39 -12.45 -4.76
N CYS A 13 -13.28 -13.10 -4.01
CA CYS A 13 -13.96 -14.32 -4.44
C CYS A 13 -15.46 -14.26 -4.15
N CYS A 14 -16.22 -15.09 -4.87
CA CYS A 14 -17.65 -15.22 -4.67
C CYS A 14 -17.96 -15.72 -3.25
N SER A 15 -18.81 -15.00 -2.51
CA SER A 15 -19.19 -15.42 -1.16
C SER A 15 -19.90 -16.78 -1.11
N VAL A 16 -20.52 -17.21 -2.21
CA VAL A 16 -21.29 -18.46 -2.32
C VAL A 16 -20.44 -19.63 -2.79
N CYS A 17 -19.85 -19.57 -3.98
CA CYS A 17 -19.10 -20.70 -4.55
C CYS A 17 -17.58 -20.60 -4.36
N LYS A 18 -17.08 -19.53 -3.74
CA LYS A 18 -15.64 -19.26 -3.47
C LYS A 18 -14.75 -19.15 -4.70
N THR A 19 -15.29 -19.23 -5.92
CA THR A 19 -14.55 -18.95 -7.15
C THR A 19 -14.09 -17.49 -7.18
N GLY A 20 -12.83 -17.26 -7.56
CA GLY A 20 -12.27 -15.91 -7.75
C GLY A 20 -12.99 -15.14 -8.86
N PHE A 21 -12.96 -13.81 -8.77
CA PHE A 21 -13.47 -12.96 -9.84
C PHE A 21 -12.38 -12.69 -10.88
N ASP A 22 -12.77 -12.72 -12.16
CA ASP A 22 -11.93 -12.39 -13.30
C ASP A 22 -12.46 -11.14 -14.03
N GLU A 23 -11.79 -10.76 -15.13
CA GLU A 23 -12.21 -9.59 -15.92
C GLU A 23 -13.62 -9.76 -16.51
N ASP A 24 -14.03 -10.99 -16.80
CA ASP A 24 -15.35 -11.29 -17.39
C ASP A 24 -16.47 -11.22 -16.36
N SER A 25 -16.14 -11.39 -15.08
CA SER A 25 -17.06 -11.22 -13.95
C SER A 25 -17.52 -9.78 -13.77
N ILE A 26 -16.87 -8.80 -14.41
CA ILE A 26 -17.13 -7.37 -14.29
C ILE A 26 -17.74 -6.84 -15.60
N ILE A 27 -18.97 -6.36 -15.53
CA ILE A 27 -19.70 -5.79 -16.67
C ILE A 27 -19.72 -4.28 -16.52
N ILE A 28 -19.02 -3.57 -17.41
CA ILE A 28 -19.06 -2.11 -17.45
C ILE A 28 -20.40 -1.67 -18.06
N LYS A 29 -21.17 -0.88 -17.29
CA LYS A 29 -22.48 -0.35 -17.71
C LYS A 29 -22.38 1.06 -18.25
N ARG A 30 -21.50 1.88 -17.67
CA ARG A 30 -21.28 3.27 -18.08
C ARG A 30 -19.86 3.69 -17.73
N GLU A 31 -19.26 4.50 -18.59
CA GLU A 31 -18.03 5.24 -18.30
C GLU A 31 -18.33 6.74 -18.34
N GLU A 32 -17.87 7.45 -17.33
CA GLU A 32 -17.89 8.91 -17.23
C GLU A 32 -16.46 9.40 -16.88
N ALA A 33 -16.22 10.71 -16.98
CA ALA A 33 -14.90 11.28 -16.71
C ALA A 33 -14.45 11.01 -15.26
N GLY A 34 -13.54 10.03 -15.09
CA GLY A 34 -13.01 9.64 -13.78
C GLY A 34 -13.85 8.63 -12.99
N LEU A 35 -14.98 8.18 -13.54
CA LEU A 35 -15.91 7.25 -12.87
C LEU A 35 -16.37 6.15 -13.83
N SER A 36 -16.34 4.90 -13.39
CA SER A 36 -16.93 3.78 -14.12
C SER A 36 -18.00 3.10 -13.29
N VAL A 37 -19.17 2.93 -13.89
CA VAL A 37 -20.28 2.17 -13.31
C VAL A 37 -20.16 0.74 -13.80
N VAL A 38 -19.92 -0.18 -12.86
CA VAL A 38 -19.73 -1.61 -13.16
C VAL A 38 -20.76 -2.45 -12.43
N ASN A 39 -21.04 -3.63 -12.95
CA ASN A 39 -21.84 -4.65 -12.30
C ASN A 39 -20.99 -5.92 -12.13
N LEU A 40 -20.97 -6.48 -10.92
CA LEU A 40 -20.21 -7.69 -10.61
C LEU A 40 -21.14 -8.91 -10.57
N VAL A 41 -20.83 -9.91 -11.40
CA VAL A 41 -21.57 -11.18 -11.48
C VAL A 41 -20.58 -12.34 -11.43
N CYS A 42 -20.79 -13.28 -10.52
CA CYS A 42 -19.99 -14.50 -10.50
C CYS A 42 -20.34 -15.39 -11.70
N LYS A 43 -19.37 -15.71 -12.55
CA LYS A 43 -19.58 -16.59 -13.71
C LYS A 43 -19.81 -18.05 -13.34
N SER A 44 -19.31 -18.49 -12.19
CA SER A 44 -19.44 -19.88 -11.76
C SER A 44 -20.83 -20.21 -11.21
N CYS A 45 -21.43 -19.34 -10.37
CA CYS A 45 -22.75 -19.59 -9.78
C CYS A 45 -23.86 -18.64 -10.25
N GLY A 46 -23.54 -17.65 -11.09
CA GLY A 46 -24.50 -16.68 -11.61
C GLY A 46 -24.94 -15.60 -10.61
N LYS A 47 -24.43 -15.60 -9.38
CA LYS A 47 -24.81 -14.61 -8.36
C LYS A 47 -24.43 -13.20 -8.81
N ASN A 48 -25.43 -12.31 -8.80
CA ASN A 48 -25.28 -10.89 -9.06
C ASN A 48 -25.06 -10.13 -7.74
N PHE A 49 -24.00 -9.33 -7.68
CA PHE A 49 -23.60 -8.55 -6.50
C PHE A 49 -24.00 -7.06 -6.61
N GLY A 50 -24.72 -6.68 -7.66
CA GLY A 50 -25.24 -5.34 -7.87
C GLY A 50 -24.30 -4.44 -8.66
N ILE A 51 -24.57 -3.13 -8.57
CA ILE A 51 -23.85 -2.07 -9.27
C ILE A 51 -22.86 -1.41 -8.29
N ALA A 52 -21.63 -1.19 -8.76
CA ALA A 52 -20.59 -0.46 -8.05
C ALA A 52 -20.11 0.72 -8.88
N PHE A 53 -19.75 1.80 -8.18
CA PHE A 53 -19.17 3.01 -8.76
C PHE A 53 -17.67 3.02 -8.46
N LEU A 54 -16.86 2.95 -9.51
CA LEU A 54 -15.40 2.91 -9.41
C LEU A 54 -14.83 4.26 -9.85
N GLY A 55 -14.39 5.06 -8.88
CA GLY A 55 -13.63 6.27 -9.15
C GLY A 55 -12.18 5.91 -9.45
N PHE A 56 -11.70 6.24 -10.64
CA PHE A 56 -10.28 6.10 -10.98
C PHE A 56 -9.55 7.43 -10.73
N SER A 57 -9.45 7.86 -9.47
CA SER A 57 -8.50 8.91 -9.08
C SER A 57 -7.09 8.33 -9.22
N ASN A 58 -6.38 8.63 -10.31
CA ASN A 58 -4.98 8.25 -10.57
C ASN A 58 -4.49 6.99 -9.83
N ILE A 59 -5.20 5.86 -9.98
CA ILE A 59 -4.71 4.58 -9.46
C ILE A 59 -3.51 4.22 -10.34
N GLU A 60 -2.33 4.65 -9.92
CA GLU A 60 -1.05 4.16 -10.39
C GLU A 60 -0.93 2.74 -9.85
N VAL A 61 -1.13 1.76 -10.72
CA VAL A 61 -0.80 0.38 -10.40
C VAL A 61 0.72 0.32 -10.41
N LYS A 62 1.31 0.55 -9.23
CA LYS A 62 2.74 0.34 -8.99
C LYS A 62 3.04 -1.13 -9.29
N ASN A 63 4.13 -1.41 -10.01
CA ASN A 63 4.52 -2.79 -10.26
C ASN A 63 4.96 -3.41 -8.92
N ASP A 64 4.89 -4.74 -8.79
CA ASP A 64 5.35 -5.41 -7.56
C ASP A 64 6.82 -5.08 -7.23
N SER A 65 7.64 -4.80 -8.25
CA SER A 65 9.01 -4.29 -8.09
C SER A 65 9.09 -2.95 -7.37
N ASP A 66 8.05 -2.12 -7.49
CA ASP A 66 7.98 -0.77 -6.94
C ASP A 66 7.34 -0.74 -5.54
N LEU A 67 6.88 -1.90 -5.05
CA LEU A 67 6.27 -2.11 -3.74
C LEU A 67 7.22 -2.75 -2.73
N ALA A 68 8.37 -3.25 -3.18
CA ALA A 68 9.41 -3.69 -2.29
C ALA A 68 10.00 -2.45 -1.59
N PHE A 69 9.52 -2.16 -0.38
CA PHE A 69 10.31 -1.36 0.54
C PHE A 69 11.65 -2.07 0.68
N GLU A 70 12.72 -1.44 0.19
CA GLU A 70 14.06 -1.88 0.50
C GLU A 70 14.18 -1.86 2.02
N VAL A 71 14.30 -3.04 2.62
CA VAL A 71 14.61 -3.16 4.04
C VAL A 71 16.00 -2.57 4.18
N GLN A 72 16.07 -1.32 4.63
CA GLN A 72 17.34 -0.74 5.04
C GLN A 72 17.84 -1.61 6.19
N GLU A 73 18.98 -2.27 5.98
CA GLU A 73 19.68 -2.95 7.07
C GLU A 73 19.84 -1.92 8.19
N GLY A 74 19.35 -2.28 9.38
CA GLY A 74 19.41 -1.40 10.53
C GLY A 74 20.87 -1.05 10.87
N PRO A 75 21.10 0.00 11.65
CA PRO A 75 22.44 0.32 12.13
C PRO A 75 23.05 -0.89 12.86
N GLU A 76 24.39 -0.92 12.93
CA GLU A 76 25.10 -1.97 13.64
C GLU A 76 24.57 -2.16 15.07
N PRO A 77 24.59 -3.38 15.62
CA PRO A 77 24.14 -3.64 16.98
C PRO A 77 24.85 -2.74 17.99
N ILE A 78 24.07 -2.16 18.92
CA ILE A 78 24.59 -1.29 19.99
C ILE A 78 25.61 -2.06 20.83
N SER A 79 26.82 -1.52 20.93
CA SER A 79 27.93 -2.06 21.73
C SER A 79 27.94 -1.51 23.15
N TYR A 80 28.77 -2.11 24.01
CA TYR A 80 29.00 -1.60 25.37
C TYR A 80 29.56 -0.17 25.37
N ASP A 81 30.50 0.11 24.46
CA ASP A 81 31.16 1.41 24.38
C ASP A 81 30.19 2.51 23.93
N ASP A 82 29.27 2.21 23.02
CA ASP A 82 28.21 3.15 22.58
C ASP A 82 27.34 3.62 23.75
N VAL A 83 27.03 2.70 24.68
CA VAL A 83 26.23 3.04 25.88
C VAL A 83 27.02 3.94 26.82
N ILE A 84 28.31 3.68 27.01
CA ILE A 84 29.17 4.50 27.86
C ILE A 84 29.38 5.89 27.25
N GLU A 85 29.56 5.98 25.93
CA GLU A 85 29.67 7.24 25.21
C GLU A 85 28.38 8.06 25.30
N ALA A 86 27.21 7.43 25.11
CA ALA A 86 25.92 8.08 25.27
C ALA A 86 25.74 8.66 26.69
N HIS A 87 26.12 7.92 27.74
CA HIS A 87 26.04 8.43 29.12
C HIS A 87 26.99 9.59 29.36
N ARG A 88 28.20 9.58 28.78
CA ARG A 88 29.15 10.71 28.85
C ARG A 88 28.61 11.93 28.12
N PHE A 89 28.04 11.74 26.93
CA PHE A 89 27.40 12.78 26.15
C PHE A 89 26.27 13.45 26.93
N ILE A 90 25.30 12.68 27.44
CA ILE A 90 24.16 13.20 28.20
C ILE A 90 24.62 13.97 29.44
N LYS A 91 25.65 13.48 30.14
CA LYS A 91 26.18 14.15 31.33
C LYS A 91 26.81 15.51 31.01
N ASN A 92 27.44 15.65 29.85
CA ASN A 92 28.10 16.88 29.43
C ASN A 92 27.19 17.79 28.60
N LEU A 93 25.97 17.34 28.27
CA LEU A 93 25.05 18.04 27.39
C LEU A 93 24.55 19.34 28.01
N ASP A 94 24.24 19.36 29.31
CA ASP A 94 23.66 20.54 29.96
C ASP A 94 24.59 21.77 29.93
N GLU A 95 25.90 21.56 30.08
CA GLU A 95 26.90 22.65 30.06
C GLU A 95 27.31 23.06 28.62
N HIS A 96 27.19 22.14 27.65
CA HIS A 96 27.74 22.31 26.30
C HIS A 96 26.69 22.18 25.17
N TRP A 97 25.39 22.24 25.47
CA TRP A 97 24.32 22.01 24.50
C TRP A 97 24.42 22.92 23.26
N ALA A 98 24.89 24.16 23.43
CA ALA A 98 25.04 25.15 22.37
C ALA A 98 26.08 24.74 21.32
N ASP A 99 27.08 23.93 21.68
CA ASP A 99 28.13 23.45 20.78
C ASP A 99 27.60 22.42 19.77
N HIS A 100 26.43 21.85 20.02
CA HIS A 100 25.77 20.86 19.18
C HIS A 100 24.73 21.46 18.22
N LEU A 101 24.56 22.79 18.21
CA LEU A 101 23.71 23.48 17.24
C LEU A 101 24.44 23.70 15.91
N PRO A 102 23.71 23.71 14.76
CA PRO A 102 24.29 24.08 13.49
C PRO A 102 24.85 25.50 13.55
N LYS A 103 26.13 25.68 13.20
CA LYS A 103 26.72 27.02 13.06
C LYS A 103 26.13 27.67 11.82
N SER A 104 25.52 28.84 12.02
CA SER A 104 24.96 29.65 10.94
C SER A 104 26.03 30.33 10.09
#